data_AF-A0A9D9MR20-F1
#
_entry.id   AF-A0A9D9MR20-F1
#
_cell.length_a   1.000
_cell.length_b   1.000
_cell.length_c   1.000
_cell.angle_alpha   90.00
_cell.angle_beta   90.00
_cell.angle_gamma   90.00
#
_symmetry.space_group_name_H-M   'P 1'
#
loop_
_entity.id
_entity.type
_entity.pdbx_description
1 polymer ?
#
loop_
_entity_poly.entity_id
_entity_poly.type
_entity_poly.pdbx_seq_one_letter_code
_entity_poly.pdbx_strand_id
1 'polypeptide(L)'
;MKNMVAEKIRLERLKQNLSQQNMADELGITAAAYSNLERGVSDITISRLFEVSRILKKTPQWFIDEVSSSTDLFESSFVESGMKHDLLILQNEMEFMKHQLAHLQFQLTKK
;
A
#
# COMPACT_ATOMS: atom_id res chain seq x y z
N MET A 1 -23.68 -3.98 -9.80
CA MET A 1 -22.25 -3.90 -10.20
C MET A 1 -21.39 -4.18 -8.98
N LYS A 2 -20.30 -4.92 -9.11
CA LYS A 2 -19.41 -5.25 -7.99
C LYS A 2 -18.57 -4.02 -7.65
N ASN A 3 -18.88 -3.34 -6.54
CA ASN A 3 -18.09 -2.20 -6.08
C ASN A 3 -16.82 -2.71 -5.38
N MET A 4 -15.68 -2.68 -6.09
CA MET A 4 -14.40 -3.21 -5.60
C MET A 4 -13.89 -2.48 -4.35
N VAL A 5 -14.14 -1.17 -4.25
CA VAL A 5 -13.77 -0.35 -3.09
C VAL A 5 -14.53 -0.80 -1.85
N ALA A 6 -15.86 -0.98 -1.97
CA ALA A 6 -16.70 -1.43 -0.88
C ALA A 6 -16.28 -2.82 -0.34
N GLU A 7 -15.91 -3.73 -1.25
CA GLU A 7 -15.42 -5.06 -0.87
C GLU A 7 -14.06 -5.00 -0.17
N LYS A 8 -13.12 -4.18 -0.65
CA LYS A 8 -11.83 -3.97 0.02
C LYS A 8 -11.99 -3.39 1.42
N ILE A 9 -12.91 -2.44 1.61
CA ILE A 9 -13.26 -1.89 2.92
C ILE A 9 -13.77 -3.00 3.85
N ARG A 10 -14.69 -3.84 3.36
CA ARG A 10 -15.24 -4.96 4.13
C ARG A 10 -14.18 -5.96 4.55
N LEU A 11 -13.31 -6.36 3.62
CA LEU A 11 -12.25 -7.33 3.87
C LEU A 11 -11.23 -6.80 4.89
N GLU A 12 -10.77 -5.56 4.74
CA GLU A 12 -9.81 -4.97 5.67
C GLU A 12 -10.42 -4.76 7.06
N ARG A 13 -11.70 -4.34 7.16
CA ARG A 13 -12.41 -4.27 8.43
C ARG A 13 -12.43 -5.62 9.16
N LEU A 14 -12.78 -6.69 8.44
CA LEU A 14 -12.82 -8.04 9.01
C LEU A 14 -11.43 -8.53 9.43
N LYS A 15 -10.38 -8.22 8.66
CA LYS A 15 -8.98 -8.52 9.01
C LYS A 15 -8.55 -7.89 10.33
N GLN A 16 -9.13 -6.72 10.66
CA GLN A 16 -8.89 -6.01 11.92
C GLN A 16 -9.85 -6.41 13.05
N ASN A 17 -10.72 -7.41 12.84
CA ASN A 17 -11.76 -7.83 13.79
C ASN A 17 -12.73 -6.73 14.23
N LEU A 18 -12.95 -5.72 13.36
CA LEU A 18 -13.87 -4.62 13.63
C LEU A 18 -15.30 -5.00 13.22
N SER A 19 -16.28 -4.68 14.07
CA SER A 19 -17.69 -4.81 13.71
C SER A 19 -18.15 -3.66 12.82
N GLN A 20 -19.29 -3.83 12.13
CA GLN A 20 -19.92 -2.73 11.39
C GLN A 20 -20.34 -1.59 12.33
N GLN A 21 -20.71 -1.90 13.57
CA GLN A 21 -21.03 -0.88 14.57
C GLN A 21 -19.79 -0.06 14.93
N ASN A 22 -18.61 -0.69 15.12
CA ASN A 22 -17.38 0.05 15.41
C ASN A 22 -17.04 1.05 14.32
N MET A 23 -17.16 0.66 13.05
CA MET A 23 -16.93 1.59 11.94
C MET A 23 -17.99 2.70 11.88
N ALA A 24 -19.25 2.36 12.13
CA ALA A 24 -20.33 3.33 12.12
C ALA A 24 -20.16 4.40 13.21
N ASP A 25 -19.74 3.99 14.41
CA ASP A 25 -19.45 4.88 15.54
C ASP A 25 -18.31 5.86 15.19
N GLU A 26 -17.19 5.35 14.68
CA GLU A 26 -16.03 6.17 14.27
C GLU A 26 -16.36 7.14 13.11
N LEU A 27 -17.30 6.75 12.24
CA LEU A 27 -17.72 7.53 11.08
C LEU A 27 -18.90 8.47 11.37
N GLY A 28 -19.46 8.44 12.58
CA GLY A 28 -20.63 9.21 12.98
C GLY A 28 -21.88 8.90 12.14
N ILE A 29 -22.08 7.64 11.74
CA ILE A 29 -23.23 7.19 10.96
C ILE A 29 -23.93 5.99 11.62
N THR A 30 -25.07 5.58 11.07
CA THR A 30 -25.75 4.37 11.55
C THR A 30 -25.07 3.10 11.02
N ALA A 31 -25.16 2.00 11.77
CA ALA A 31 -24.68 0.70 11.30
C ALA A 31 -25.37 0.26 10.00
N ALA A 32 -26.65 0.63 9.81
CA ALA A 32 -27.37 0.39 8.57
C ALA A 32 -26.77 1.16 7.38
N ALA A 33 -26.39 2.43 7.58
CA ALA A 33 -25.71 3.22 6.55
C ALA A 33 -24.33 2.65 6.20
N TYR A 34 -23.56 2.22 7.21
CA TYR A 34 -22.28 1.55 6.97
C TYR A 34 -22.45 0.19 6.25
N SER A 35 -23.47 -0.59 6.61
CA SER A 35 -23.81 -1.84 5.91
C SER A 35 -24.21 -1.60 4.45
N ASN A 36 -24.91 -0.51 4.15
CA ASN A 36 -25.21 -0.11 2.76
C ASN A 36 -23.95 0.22 1.98
N LEU A 37 -22.98 0.88 2.61
CA LEU A 37 -21.68 1.20 2.02
C LEU A 37 -20.92 -0.08 1.65
N GLU A 38 -20.79 -1.04 2.57
CA GLU A 38 -20.06 -2.29 2.29
C GLU A 38 -20.73 -3.16 1.22
N ARG A 39 -22.06 -3.07 1.10
CA ARG A 39 -22.81 -3.76 0.03
C ARG A 39 -22.78 -3.01 -1.30
N GLY A 40 -22.17 -1.83 -1.37
CA GLY A 40 -22.14 -0.98 -2.55
C GLY A 40 -23.52 -0.44 -2.96
N VAL A 41 -24.47 -0.36 -2.02
CA VAL A 41 -25.80 0.23 -2.25
C VAL A 41 -25.69 1.75 -2.31
N SER A 42 -24.82 2.33 -1.48
CA SER A 42 -24.47 3.75 -1.51
C SER A 42 -23.03 3.92 -1.97
N ASP A 43 -22.80 4.81 -2.93
CA ASP A 43 -21.45 5.16 -3.34
C ASP A 43 -20.70 5.89 -2.22
N ILE A 44 -19.41 5.58 -2.08
CA ILE A 44 -18.53 6.23 -1.13
C ILE A 44 -18.03 7.56 -1.72
N THR A 45 -18.19 8.64 -0.97
CA THR A 45 -17.60 9.94 -1.35
C THR A 45 -16.10 9.94 -1.05
N ILE A 46 -15.35 10.83 -1.72
CA ILE A 46 -13.90 10.98 -1.47
C ILE A 46 -13.64 11.27 0.01
N SER A 47 -14.34 12.23 0.61
CA SER A 47 -14.16 12.57 2.03
C SER A 47 -14.39 11.35 2.94
N ARG A 48 -15.41 10.55 2.66
CA ARG A 48 -15.71 9.32 3.42
C ARG A 48 -14.63 8.25 3.22
N LEU A 49 -14.09 8.13 2.01
CA LEU A 49 -12.97 7.23 1.75
C LEU A 49 -11.73 7.62 2.59
N PHE A 50 -11.42 8.91 2.72
CA PHE A 50 -10.33 9.37 3.59
C PHE A 50 -10.59 9.06 5.08
N GLU A 51 -11.82 9.21 5.56
CA GLU A 51 -12.20 8.83 6.93
C GLU A 51 -12.02 7.33 7.18
N VAL A 52 -12.58 6.49 6.29
CA VAL A 52 -12.43 5.03 6.34
C VAL A 52 -10.95 4.63 6.30
N SER A 53 -10.17 5.28 5.45
CA SER A 53 -8.73 5.02 5.31
C SER A 53 -7.97 5.28 6.61
N ARG A 54 -8.33 6.34 7.34
CA ARG A 54 -7.74 6.63 8.66
C ARG A 54 -8.07 5.55 9.69
N ILE A 55 -9.33 5.14 9.77
CA ILE A 55 -9.79 4.12 10.74
C ILE A 55 -9.08 2.78 10.47
N LEU A 56 -9.04 2.38 9.20
CA LEU A 56 -8.43 1.12 8.76
C LEU A 56 -6.91 1.20 8.58
N LYS A 57 -6.28 2.35 8.86
CA LYS A 57 -4.82 2.57 8.75
C LYS A 57 -4.25 2.18 7.37
N LYS A 58 -4.98 2.55 6.32
CA LYS A 58 -4.56 2.38 4.92
C LYS A 58 -4.55 3.74 4.22
N THR A 59 -3.93 3.81 3.06
CA THR A 59 -4.07 4.97 2.17
C THR A 59 -5.35 4.85 1.34
N PRO A 60 -6.02 5.95 0.96
CA PRO A 60 -7.16 5.90 0.04
C PRO A 60 -6.84 5.18 -1.27
N GLN A 61 -5.61 5.34 -1.77
CA GLN A 61 -5.09 4.68 -2.97
C GLN A 61 -5.23 3.14 -2.89
N TRP A 62 -4.91 2.54 -1.74
CA TRP A 62 -4.98 1.09 -1.57
C TRP A 62 -6.38 0.50 -1.82
N PHE A 63 -7.44 1.25 -1.48
CA PHE A 63 -8.81 0.85 -1.74
C PHE A 63 -9.23 0.99 -3.20
N ILE A 64 -8.61 1.92 -3.94
CA ILE A 64 -8.94 2.22 -5.33
C ILE A 64 -8.15 1.33 -6.30
N ASP A 65 -6.90 1.00 -5.97
CA ASP A 65 -6.00 0.24 -6.84
C ASP A 65 -6.70 -1.03 -7.33
N GLU A 66 -6.82 -1.20 -8.66
CA GLU A 66 -7.24 -2.47 -9.21
C GLU A 66 -6.14 -3.48 -8.91
N VAL A 67 -6.53 -4.57 -8.23
CA VAL A 67 -5.67 -5.76 -8.17
C VAL A 67 -5.63 -6.29 -9.60
N SER A 68 -4.72 -5.74 -10.40
CA SER A 68 -4.32 -6.35 -11.65
C SER A 68 -3.86 -7.75 -11.29
N SER A 69 -4.51 -8.77 -11.85
CA SER A 69 -4.33 -10.20 -11.57
C SER A 69 -2.93 -10.77 -11.88
N SER A 70 -1.89 -9.95 -11.74
CA SER A 70 -0.47 -10.23 -11.94
C SER A 70 0.43 -9.55 -10.89
N THR A 71 -0.12 -8.91 -9.85
CA THR A 71 0.67 -8.22 -8.79
C THR A 71 0.46 -8.72 -7.36
N ASP A 72 -0.28 -9.80 -7.13
CA ASP A 72 -0.47 -10.41 -5.79
C ASP A 72 0.80 -11.09 -5.21
N LEU A 73 1.97 -10.91 -5.84
CA LEU A 73 3.28 -11.19 -5.24
C LEU A 73 3.82 -10.02 -4.40
N PHE A 74 3.13 -8.87 -4.36
CA PHE A 74 3.66 -7.63 -3.75
C PHE A 74 3.14 -7.31 -2.33
N GLU A 75 2.26 -8.11 -1.72
CA GLU A 75 1.86 -7.88 -0.30
C GLU A 75 2.97 -8.26 0.72
N SER A 76 4.03 -8.95 0.30
CA SER A 76 5.24 -9.13 1.13
C SER A 76 6.06 -7.83 1.29
N SER A 77 5.75 -6.76 0.54
CA SER A 77 6.72 -5.70 0.25
C SER A 77 6.72 -4.46 1.15
N PHE A 78 5.79 -4.30 2.11
CA PHE A 78 5.77 -3.07 2.93
C PHE A 78 6.94 -3.01 3.94
N VAL A 79 7.45 -4.16 4.41
CA VAL A 79 8.69 -4.24 5.19
C VAL A 79 9.93 -4.30 4.26
N GLU A 80 9.73 -4.66 3.00
CA GLU A 80 10.79 -4.92 2.02
C GLU A 80 11.24 -3.66 1.25
N SER A 81 10.40 -2.63 1.16
CA SER A 81 10.72 -1.39 0.42
C SER A 81 11.89 -0.59 1.01
N GLY A 82 12.02 -0.53 2.34
CA GLY A 82 13.15 0.15 2.98
C GLY A 82 14.48 -0.56 2.67
N MET A 83 14.54 -1.86 2.95
CA MET A 83 15.74 -2.67 2.71
C MET A 83 16.10 -2.74 1.22
N LYS A 84 15.13 -2.77 0.31
CA LYS A 84 15.38 -2.79 -1.13
C LYS A 84 15.90 -1.44 -1.64
N HIS A 85 15.42 -0.33 -1.07
CA HIS A 85 15.94 1.00 -1.36
C HIS A 85 17.39 1.12 -0.88
N ASP A 86 17.66 0.72 0.35
CA ASP A 86 19.01 0.73 0.93
C ASP A 86 19.95 -0.19 0.13
N LEU A 87 19.47 -1.38 -0.28
CA LEU A 87 20.23 -2.31 -1.13
C LEU A 87 20.54 -1.71 -2.50
N LEU A 88 19.59 -0.99 -3.10
CA LEU A 88 19.78 -0.33 -4.40
C LEU A 88 20.83 0.79 -4.31
N ILE A 89 20.81 1.58 -3.22
CA ILE A 89 21.82 2.61 -2.96
C ILE A 89 23.20 1.95 -2.81
N LEU A 90 23.31 0.92 -1.98
CA LEU A 90 24.56 0.19 -1.77
C LEU A 90 25.09 -0.45 -3.05
N GLN A 91 24.21 -0.97 -3.91
CA GLN A 91 24.60 -1.51 -5.22
C GLN A 91 25.21 -0.42 -6.11
N ASN A 92 24.57 0.75 -6.19
CA ASN A 92 25.09 1.87 -6.98
C ASN A 92 26.45 2.36 -6.46
N GLU A 93 26.64 2.43 -5.14
CA GLU A 93 27.92 2.80 -4.52
C GLU A 93 29.02 1.77 -4.82
N MET A 94 28.70 0.47 -4.75
CA MET A 94 29.65 -0.59 -5.09
C MET A 94 30.09 -0.52 -6.56
N GLU A 95 29.16 -0.27 -7.48
CA GLU A 95 29.50 -0.13 -8.91
C GLU A 95 30.40 1.09 -9.14
N PHE A 96 30.12 2.20 -8.48
CA PHE A 96 30.99 3.37 -8.55
C PHE A 96 32.40 3.08 -8.03
N MET A 97 32.54 2.41 -6.88
CA MET A 97 33.84 2.03 -6.33
C MET A 97 34.61 1.06 -7.23
N LYS A 98 33.93 0.09 -7.85
CA LYS A 98 34.55 -0.81 -8.84
C LYS A 98 35.13 -0.04 -10.01
N HIS A 99 34.38 0.91 -10.55
CA HIS A 99 34.88 1.77 -11.63
C HIS A 99 36.10 2.60 -11.21
N GLN A 100 36.12 3.13 -9.98
CA GLN A 100 37.28 3.85 -9.45
C GLN A 100 38.50 2.95 -9.30
N LEU A 101 38.33 1.73 -8.77
CA LEU A 101 39.41 0.75 -8.66
C LEU A 101 39.97 0.36 -10.03
N ALA A 102 39.11 0.10 -11.01
CA ALA A 102 39.53 -0.20 -12.38
C ALA A 102 40.33 0.96 -12.97
N HIS A 103 39.90 2.20 -12.73
CA HIS A 103 40.63 3.39 -13.16
C HIS A 103 42.01 3.49 -12.50
N LEU A 104 42.09 3.28 -11.18
CA LEU A 104 43.35 3.34 -10.44
C LEU A 104 44.32 2.22 -10.86
N GLN A 105 43.82 1.00 -11.07
CA GLN A 105 44.59 -0.13 -11.60
C GLN A 105 45.13 0.16 -13.01
N PHE A 106 44.33 0.80 -13.86
CA PHE A 106 44.77 1.22 -15.19
C PHE A 106 45.87 2.29 -15.12
N GLN A 107 45.79 3.23 -14.18
CA GLN A 107 46.85 4.21 -13.96
C GLN A 107 48.15 3.57 -13.46
N LEU A 108 48.05 2.56 -12.58
CA LEU A 108 49.21 1.85 -12.02
C LEU A 108 49.89 0.90 -13.02
N THR A 109 49.14 0.29 -13.95
CA THR A 109 49.67 -0.60 -14.99
C THR A 109 50.27 0.14 -16.19
N LYS A 110 50.13 1.47 -16.26
CA LYS A 110 50.78 2.36 -17.24
C LYS A 110 52.11 2.97 -16.77
N LYS A 111 52.64 2.54 -15.63
CA LYS A 111 54.06 2.74 -15.25
C LYS A 111 54.88 1.55 -15.71
#